data_AF-A0A7V3CZ11-F1
#
_entry.id   AF-A0A7V3CZ11-F1
#
_cell.length_a   1.000
_cell.length_b   1.000
_cell.length_c   1.000
_cell.angle_alpha   90.00
_cell.angle_beta   90.00
_cell.angle_gamma   90.00
#
_symmetry.space_group_name_H-M   'P 1'
#
loop_
_entity.id
_entity.type
_entity.pdbx_description
1 polymer ?
#
loop_
_entity_poly.entity_id
_entity_poly.type
_entity_poly.pdbx_seq_one_letter_code
_entity_poly.pdbx_strand_id
1 'polypeptide(L)'
;MGQQQLLLILLGILIVGVAVFVGINLFKANAVESKRAIITNELVNLAAMAQNYYLKPAALGGGQRKFTGWSIAPELQVTAAGHYVAQVFDDSVVIIAIGNEVVTGNDSLKVKITVTPTSYKTININ
;
A
#
# COMPACT_ATOMS: atom_id res chain seq x y z
N MET A 1 -33.40 -20.86 -41.23
CA MET A 1 -33.10 -21.40 -39.88
C MET A 1 -31.61 -21.36 -39.55
N GLY A 2 -30.69 -21.85 -40.41
CA GLY A 2 -29.24 -21.79 -40.15
C GLY A 2 -28.67 -20.36 -39.95
N GLN A 3 -29.17 -19.35 -40.67
CA GLN A 3 -28.73 -17.96 -40.51
C GLN A 3 -29.10 -17.35 -39.14
N GLN A 4 -30.28 -17.66 -38.59
CA GLN A 4 -30.68 -17.16 -37.27
C GLN A 4 -29.92 -17.86 -36.14
N GLN A 5 -29.63 -19.15 -36.27
CA GLN A 5 -28.80 -19.88 -35.30
C GLN A 5 -27.36 -19.36 -35.29
N LEU A 6 -26.79 -19.08 -36.46
CA LEU A 6 -25.46 -18.45 -36.56
C LEU A 6 -25.40 -17.08 -35.88
N LEU A 7 -26.44 -16.26 -36.02
CA LEU A 7 -26.52 -14.94 -35.37
C LEU A 7 -26.61 -15.06 -33.84
N LEU A 8 -27.37 -16.02 -33.32
CA LEU A 8 -27.50 -16.23 -31.87
C LEU A 8 -26.19 -16.73 -31.24
N ILE A 9 -25.45 -17.59 -31.94
CA ILE A 9 -24.13 -18.04 -31.49
C ILE A 9 -23.14 -16.86 -31.45
N LEU A 10 -23.14 -16.03 -32.50
CA LEU A 10 -22.27 -14.85 -32.57
C LEU A 10 -22.55 -13.87 -31.42
N LEU A 11 -23.83 -13.63 -31.12
CA LEU A 11 -24.24 -12.76 -30.03
C LEU A 11 -23.79 -13.31 -28.67
N GLY A 12 -23.91 -14.63 -28.46
CA GLY A 12 -23.44 -15.29 -27.24
C GLY A 12 -21.94 -15.12 -27.01
N ILE A 13 -21.12 -15.34 -28.05
CA ILE A 13 -19.67 -15.20 -27.96
C ILE A 13 -19.26 -13.74 -27.69
N LEU A 14 -19.95 -12.78 -28.31
CA LEU A 14 -19.68 -11.35 -28.09
C LEU A 14 -19.87 -10.97 -26.62
N ILE A 15 -20.96 -11.43 -26.01
CA ILE A 15 -21.25 -11.16 -24.59
C ILE A 15 -20.20 -11.82 -23.68
N VAL A 16 -19.87 -13.10 -23.92
CA VAL A 16 -18.84 -13.81 -23.13
C VAL A 16 -17.48 -13.13 -23.25
N GLY A 17 -17.11 -12.68 -24.45
CA GLY A 17 -15.84 -11.98 -24.69
C GLY A 17 -15.69 -10.71 -23.84
N VAL A 18 -16.73 -9.88 -23.78
CA VAL A 18 -16.73 -8.66 -22.95
C VAL A 18 -16.71 -9.02 -21.46
N ALA A 19 -17.49 -10.03 -21.04
CA ALA A 19 -17.54 -10.45 -19.64
C ALA A 19 -16.17 -10.92 -19.12
N VAL A 20 -15.43 -11.71 -19.91
CA VAL A 20 -14.07 -12.14 -19.56
C VAL A 20 -13.11 -10.95 -19.49
N PHE A 21 -13.18 -10.05 -20.46
CA PHE A 21 -12.33 -8.85 -20.47
C PHE A 21 -12.55 -7.98 -19.22
N VAL A 22 -13.80 -7.68 -18.88
CA VAL A 22 -14.14 -6.90 -17.68
C VAL A 22 -13.75 -7.65 -16.41
N GLY A 23 -14.00 -8.97 -16.35
CA GLY A 23 -13.64 -9.81 -15.20
C GLY A 23 -12.14 -9.79 -14.88
N ILE A 24 -11.29 -9.88 -15.91
CA ILE A 24 -9.83 -9.80 -15.73
C ILE A 24 -9.41 -8.42 -15.21
N ASN A 25 -9.95 -7.34 -15.79
CA ASN A 25 -9.61 -5.98 -15.35
C ASN A 25 -10.04 -5.74 -13.90
N LEU A 26 -11.23 -6.20 -13.53
CA LEU A 26 -11.74 -6.11 -12.16
C LEU A 26 -10.88 -6.94 -11.19
N PHE A 27 -10.46 -8.14 -11.57
CA PHE A 27 -9.59 -8.97 -10.73
C PHE A 27 -8.24 -8.29 -10.48
N LYS A 28 -7.62 -7.71 -11.53
CA LYS A 28 -6.38 -6.93 -11.39
C LYS A 28 -6.56 -5.72 -10.48
N ALA A 29 -7.64 -4.94 -10.67
CA ALA A 29 -7.92 -3.78 -9.84
C ALA A 29 -8.11 -4.15 -8.36
N ASN A 30 -8.82 -5.25 -8.08
CA ASN A 30 -9.01 -5.76 -6.71
C ASN A 30 -7.70 -6.24 -6.08
N ALA A 31 -6.82 -6.91 -6.84
CA ALA A 31 -5.51 -7.33 -6.34
C ALA A 31 -4.66 -6.12 -5.93
N VAL A 32 -4.62 -5.08 -6.76
CA VAL A 32 -3.92 -3.82 -6.47
C VAL A 32 -4.47 -3.15 -5.21
N GLU A 33 -5.79 -3.06 -5.08
CA GLU A 33 -6.42 -2.41 -3.94
C GLU A 33 -6.23 -3.20 -2.63
N SER A 34 -6.30 -4.53 -2.69
CA SER A 34 -6.00 -5.40 -1.55
C SER A 34 -4.56 -5.20 -1.07
N LYS A 35 -3.58 -5.10 -1.98
CA LYS A 35 -2.18 -4.81 -1.65
C LYS A 35 -2.02 -3.41 -1.04
N ARG A 36 -2.72 -2.41 -1.57
CA ARG A 36 -2.75 -1.06 -0.98
C ARG A 36 -3.26 -1.08 0.45
N ALA A 37 -4.31 -1.84 0.72
CA ALA A 37 -4.82 -2.00 2.08
C ALA A 37 -3.78 -2.67 3.00
N ILE A 38 -3.08 -3.71 2.54
CA ILE A 38 -2.02 -4.37 3.32
C ILE A 38 -0.89 -3.39 3.66
N ILE A 39 -0.34 -2.71 2.65
CA ILE A 39 0.73 -1.72 2.83
C ILE A 39 0.29 -0.59 3.77
N THR A 40 -0.94 -0.11 3.62
CA THR A 40 -1.48 0.95 4.49
C THR A 40 -1.58 0.47 5.93
N ASN A 41 -2.01 -0.77 6.18
CA ASN A 41 -2.05 -1.34 7.53
C ASN A 41 -0.64 -1.49 8.14
N GLU A 42 0.34 -1.95 7.36
CA GLU A 42 1.75 -2.03 7.79
C GLU A 42 2.30 -0.64 8.13
N LEU A 43 2.02 0.38 7.31
CA LEU A 43 2.39 1.76 7.57
C LEU A 43 1.75 2.32 8.86
N VAL A 44 0.47 2.03 9.10
CA VAL A 44 -0.21 2.45 10.34
C VAL A 44 0.41 1.78 11.56
N ASN A 45 0.82 0.51 11.44
CA ASN A 45 1.54 -0.18 12.52
C ASN A 45 2.91 0.47 12.79
N LEU A 46 3.69 0.76 11.74
CA LEU A 46 4.96 1.50 11.86
C LEU A 46 4.76 2.89 12.47
N ALA A 47 3.69 3.60 12.11
CA ALA A 47 3.35 4.90 12.67
C ALA A 47 3.05 4.81 14.17
N ALA A 48 2.29 3.80 14.61
CA ALA A 48 2.04 3.56 16.02
C ALA A 48 3.34 3.27 16.79
N MET A 49 4.27 2.51 16.20
CA MET A 49 5.59 2.27 16.82
C MET A 49 6.43 3.55 16.93
N ALA A 50 6.42 4.39 15.90
CA ALA A 50 7.09 5.70 15.94
C ALA A 50 6.49 6.61 17.04
N GLN A 51 5.16 6.65 17.18
CA GLN A 51 4.49 7.43 18.23
C GLN A 51 4.79 6.90 19.63
N ASN A 52 4.80 5.57 19.79
CA ASN A 52 5.19 4.93 21.05
C ASN A 52 6.64 5.28 21.43
N TYR A 53 7.55 5.30 20.45
CA TYR A 53 8.93 5.73 20.68
C TYR A 53 9.00 7.19 21.15
N TYR A 54 8.28 8.10 20.49
CA TYR A 54 8.22 9.51 20.86
C TYR A 54 7.75 9.73 22.30
N LEU A 55 6.72 9.01 22.74
CA LEU A 55 6.16 9.11 24.09
C LEU A 55 7.06 8.48 25.16
N LYS A 56 7.83 7.45 24.80
CA LYS A 56 8.64 6.70 25.74
C LYS A 56 9.84 7.52 26.26
N PRO A 57 10.16 7.45 27.56
CA PRO A 57 11.33 8.13 28.08
C PRO A 57 12.67 7.59 27.59
N ALA A 58 13.70 8.45 27.52
CA ALA A 58 15.04 8.07 27.05
C ALA A 58 15.69 7.05 27.98
N ALA A 59 15.41 7.13 29.28
CA ALA A 59 15.82 6.13 30.26
C ALA A 59 15.31 4.71 29.95
N LEU A 60 14.25 4.58 29.16
CA LEU A 60 13.69 3.30 28.70
C LEU A 60 13.95 3.04 27.20
N GLY A 61 14.87 3.78 26.58
CA GLY A 61 15.20 3.66 25.16
C GLY A 61 14.18 4.30 24.21
N GLY A 62 13.42 5.29 24.67
CA GLY A 62 12.52 6.11 23.85
C GLY A 62 13.13 7.44 23.40
N GLY A 63 12.32 8.26 22.73
CA GLY A 63 12.74 9.50 22.08
C GLY A 63 12.60 10.78 22.90
N GLN A 64 12.06 10.74 24.13
CA GLN A 64 11.84 11.95 24.96
C GLN A 64 11.14 13.09 24.23
N ARG A 65 10.01 12.81 23.57
CA ARG A 65 9.27 13.79 22.76
C ARG A 65 10.07 14.29 21.55
N LYS A 66 10.96 13.45 21.04
CA LYS A 66 11.59 13.58 19.72
C LYS A 66 11.47 12.25 18.99
N PHE A 67 11.42 12.30 17.66
CA PHE A 67 11.52 11.09 16.86
C PHE A 67 12.98 10.72 16.51
N THR A 68 13.93 11.60 16.81
CA THR A 68 15.36 11.35 16.56
C THR A 68 15.82 10.04 17.21
N GLY A 69 16.50 9.20 16.44
CA GLY A 69 16.94 7.87 16.87
C GLY A 69 15.93 6.76 16.65
N TRP A 70 14.69 7.07 16.26
CA TRP A 70 13.76 6.04 15.77
C TRP A 70 14.25 5.47 14.44
N SER A 71 14.09 4.17 14.25
CA SER A 71 14.34 3.50 12.96
C SER A 71 13.41 2.30 12.82
N ILE A 72 13.14 1.93 11.58
CA ILE A 72 12.39 0.70 11.28
C ILE A 72 13.34 -0.49 11.48
N ALA A 73 12.89 -1.50 12.22
CA ALA A 73 13.65 -2.75 12.38
C ALA A 73 13.92 -3.40 11.01
N PRO A 74 15.10 -3.99 10.76
CA PRO A 74 15.44 -4.55 9.45
C PRO A 74 14.41 -5.56 8.91
N GLU A 75 13.80 -6.34 9.81
CA GLU A 75 12.75 -7.33 9.48
C GLU A 75 11.47 -6.70 8.92
N LEU A 76 11.20 -5.43 9.24
CA LEU A 76 10.04 -4.67 8.80
C LEU A 76 10.36 -3.71 7.66
N GLN A 77 11.64 -3.55 7.31
CA GLN A 77 12.04 -2.75 6.14
C GLN A 77 11.71 -3.46 4.83
N VAL A 78 11.70 -4.79 4.82
CA VAL A 78 11.34 -5.60 3.65
C VAL A 78 10.33 -6.65 4.06
N THR A 79 9.08 -6.48 3.62
CA THR A 79 8.01 -7.45 3.83
C THR A 79 7.59 -8.08 2.51
N ALA A 80 6.71 -9.07 2.56
CA ALA A 80 6.10 -9.64 1.36
C ALA A 80 5.26 -8.61 0.57
N ALA A 81 4.84 -7.50 1.21
CA ALA A 81 4.06 -6.45 0.59
C ALA A 81 4.93 -5.41 -0.12
N GLY A 82 6.11 -5.11 0.41
CA GLY A 82 7.00 -4.09 -0.17
C GLY A 82 8.20 -3.72 0.68
N HIS A 83 8.86 -2.66 0.26
CA HIS A 83 10.01 -2.06 0.93
C HIS A 83 9.61 -0.77 1.63
N TYR A 84 10.05 -0.57 2.87
CA TYR A 84 9.72 0.56 3.71
C TYR A 84 10.95 1.38 4.04
N VAL A 85 10.88 2.68 3.79
CA VAL A 85 11.95 3.64 4.08
C VAL A 85 11.41 4.71 5.01
N ALA A 86 12.10 4.97 6.12
CA ALA A 86 11.78 6.05 7.02
C ALA A 86 12.77 7.21 6.89
N GLN A 87 12.23 8.42 6.85
CA GLN A 87 12.96 9.66 7.03
C GLN A 87 12.51 10.29 8.34
N VAL A 88 13.44 10.46 9.27
CA VAL A 88 13.18 10.92 10.63
C VAL A 88 13.58 12.38 10.77
N PHE A 89 12.70 13.16 11.38
CA PHE A 89 12.92 14.55 11.78
C PHE A 89 12.71 14.67 13.30
N ASP A 90 13.00 15.83 13.88
CA ASP A 90 12.78 16.05 15.32
C ASP A 90 11.31 15.89 15.71
N ASP A 91 10.40 16.47 14.92
CA ASP A 91 8.97 16.58 15.23
C ASP A 91 8.07 15.64 14.41
N SER A 92 8.63 14.92 13.43
CA SER A 92 7.85 14.03 12.57
C SER A 92 8.69 12.92 11.96
N VAL A 93 8.00 11.87 11.48
CA VAL A 93 8.60 10.81 10.69
C VAL A 93 7.82 10.64 9.42
N VAL A 94 8.50 10.65 8.28
CA VAL A 94 7.91 10.33 6.98
C VAL A 94 8.32 8.91 6.62
N ILE A 95 7.35 8.01 6.49
CA ILE A 95 7.59 6.63 6.06
C ILE A 95 7.01 6.47 4.66
N ILE A 96 7.81 5.93 3.76
CA ILE A 96 7.45 5.65 2.38
C ILE A 96 7.49 4.14 2.20
N ALA A 97 6.35 3.56 1.83
CA ALA A 97 6.25 2.19 1.39
C ALA A 97 6.27 2.15 -0.13
N ILE A 98 7.05 1.22 -0.69
CA ILE A 98 7.15 0.93 -2.10
C ILE A 98 6.74 -0.52 -2.28
N GLY A 99 5.58 -0.75 -2.89
CA GLY A 99 5.09 -2.08 -3.22
C GLY A 99 6.05 -2.80 -4.16
N ASN A 100 6.18 -4.11 -3.98
CA ASN A 100 6.99 -4.99 -4.84
C ASN A 100 6.41 -5.07 -6.27
N GLU A 101 5.08 -5.06 -6.39
CA GLU A 101 4.42 -5.29 -7.67
C GLU A 101 4.22 -4.00 -8.47
N VAL A 102 4.47 -4.12 -9.77
CA VAL A 102 4.24 -3.05 -10.73
C VAL A 102 2.75 -3.01 -11.08
N VAL A 103 2.10 -1.88 -10.77
CA VAL A 103 0.64 -1.73 -10.89
C VAL A 103 0.24 -1.27 -12.29
N THR A 104 1.02 -0.37 -12.89
CA THR A 104 0.82 0.12 -14.26
C THR A 104 2.18 0.38 -14.92
N GLY A 105 2.48 -0.31 -16.02
CA GLY A 105 3.71 -0.07 -16.79
C GLY A 105 4.98 -0.47 -16.02
N ASN A 106 5.75 0.52 -15.54
CA ASN A 106 6.95 0.37 -14.71
C ASN A 106 6.77 0.97 -13.28
N ASP A 107 5.60 1.53 -12.96
CA ASP A 107 5.39 2.19 -11.67
C ASP A 107 4.83 1.22 -10.62
N SER A 108 5.47 1.26 -9.46
CA SER A 108 5.08 0.47 -8.30
C SER A 108 4.18 1.29 -7.40
N LEU A 109 3.30 0.61 -6.66
CA LEU A 109 2.43 1.25 -5.69
C LEU A 109 3.26 1.96 -4.59
N LYS A 110 3.19 3.28 -4.47
CA LYS A 110 3.85 4.00 -3.36
C LYS A 110 2.84 4.66 -2.44
N VAL A 111 3.04 4.46 -1.14
CA VAL A 111 2.21 5.07 -0.09
C VAL A 111 3.12 5.78 0.89
N LYS A 112 2.83 7.04 1.15
CA LYS A 112 3.50 7.86 2.16
C LYS A 112 2.63 7.94 3.40
N ILE A 113 3.22 7.79 4.56
CA ILE A 113 2.59 8.18 5.83
C ILE A 113 3.50 9.19 6.53
N THR A 114 2.92 10.31 6.92
CA THR A 114 3.59 11.31 7.75
C THR A 114 3.06 11.16 9.17
N VAL A 115 3.95 10.84 10.09
CA VAL A 115 3.65 10.60 11.50
C VAL A 115 4.05 11.83 12.30
N THR A 116 3.14 12.32 13.12
CA THR A 116 3.33 13.40 14.08
C THR A 116 3.05 12.84 15.49
N PRO A 117 3.37 13.58 16.57
CA PRO A 117 3.22 13.08 17.94
C PRO A 117 1.82 12.58 18.30
N THR A 118 0.78 13.17 17.71
CA THR A 118 -0.63 12.92 18.06
C THR A 118 -1.47 12.44 16.89
N SER A 119 -0.93 12.43 15.67
CA SER A 119 -1.67 12.05 14.47
C SER A 119 -0.76 11.47 13.40
N TYR A 120 -1.34 10.80 12.42
CA TYR A 120 -0.63 10.41 11.20
C TYR A 120 -1.52 10.72 9.99
N LYS A 121 -0.88 11.00 8.86
CA LYS A 121 -1.56 11.29 7.59
C LYS A 121 -1.01 10.41 6.49
N THR A 122 -1.86 9.61 5.87
CA THR A 122 -1.51 8.77 4.73
C THR A 122 -1.81 9.49 3.41
N ILE A 123 -0.87 9.47 2.48
CA ILE A 123 -0.98 10.05 1.13
C ILE A 123 -0.47 9.00 0.14
N ASN A 124 -1.29 8.65 -0.85
CA ASN A 124 -0.84 7.82 -1.96
C ASN A 124 0.03 8.68 -2.90
N ILE A 125 1.25 8.22 -3.18
CA ILE A 125 2.12 8.83 -4.18
C ILE A 125 2.06 7.88 -5.37
N ASN A 126 1.22 8.18 -6.36
CA ASN A 126 1.31 7.52 -7.66
C ASN A 126 2.33 8.32 -8.47
#